data_AF-A0A1H6D3J8-F1
#
_entry.id   AF-A0A1H6D3J8-F1
#
_cell.length_a   1.000
_cell.length_b   1.000
_cell.length_c   1.000
_cell.angle_alpha   90.00
_cell.angle_beta   90.00
_cell.angle_gamma   90.00
#
_symmetry.space_group_name_H-M   'P 1'
#
loop_
_entity.id
_entity.type
_entity.pdbx_description
1 polymer ?
#
loop_
_entity_poly.entity_id
_entity_poly.type
_entity_poly.pdbx_seq_one_letter_code
_entity_poly.pdbx_strand_id
1 'polypeptide(L)'
;MATRETSAFSAEHIAKFHRMQALRPVVLHRMGDVLEVWRDCANKPCRRARSCQRSDATCLYAFMQALPEEEHRLFRYALENRRDGLDPDEAIERAQARVESEIARGLYQPAPG
;
A
#
# COMPACT_ATOMS: atom_id res chain seq x y z
N MET A 1 -4.09 -24.37 29.56
CA MET A 1 -2.90 -23.50 29.58
C MET A 1 -3.34 -22.11 29.15
N ALA A 2 -3.30 -21.13 30.06
CA ALA A 2 -3.66 -19.75 29.74
C ALA A 2 -2.53 -19.12 28.91
N THR A 3 -2.83 -18.73 27.67
CA THR A 3 -1.95 -17.88 26.86
C THR A 3 -1.78 -16.56 27.59
N ARG A 4 -0.57 -16.28 28.06
CA ARG A 4 -0.21 -15.03 28.72
C ARG A 4 -0.27 -13.93 27.66
N GLU A 5 -1.37 -13.19 27.61
CA GLU A 5 -1.52 -12.05 26.70
C GLU A 5 -0.38 -11.07 26.95
N THR A 6 0.48 -10.91 25.94
CA THR A 6 1.59 -9.98 26.00
C THR A 6 1.00 -8.58 25.85
N SER A 7 0.93 -7.83 26.95
CA SER A 7 0.35 -6.47 26.97
C SER A 7 0.85 -5.63 25.80
N ALA A 8 -0.05 -4.99 25.05
CA ALA A 8 0.27 -4.09 23.95
C ALA A 8 1.17 -2.90 24.37
N PHE A 9 1.27 -2.64 25.68
CA PHE A 9 2.10 -1.59 26.27
C PHE A 9 3.34 -2.14 26.99
N SER A 10 3.73 -3.39 26.73
CA SER A 10 5.00 -3.91 27.23
C SER A 10 6.17 -3.09 26.65
N ALA A 11 7.26 -2.97 27.40
CA ALA A 11 8.46 -2.28 26.93
C ALA A 11 8.98 -2.87 25.60
N GLU A 12 8.84 -4.18 25.41
CA GLU A 12 9.18 -4.87 24.17
C GLU A 12 8.29 -4.42 22.99
N HIS A 13 6.98 -4.34 23.19
CA HIS A 13 6.05 -3.86 22.17
C HIS A 13 6.30 -2.40 21.80
N ILE A 14 6.54 -1.54 22.79
CA ILE A 14 6.87 -0.13 22.57
C ILE A 14 8.18 0.00 21.77
N ALA A 15 9.22 -0.75 22.15
CA ALA A 15 10.49 -0.76 21.42
C ALA A 15 10.34 -1.30 19.98
N LYS A 16 9.50 -2.32 19.77
CA LYS A 16 9.18 -2.82 18.42
C LYS A 16 8.46 -1.75 17.60
N PHE A 17 7.48 -1.05 18.17
CA PHE A 17 6.77 0.04 17.50
C PHE A 17 7.72 1.15 17.05
N HIS A 18 8.61 1.63 17.93
CA HIS A 18 9.57 2.67 17.56
C HIS A 18 10.53 2.23 16.45
N ARG A 19 10.98 0.96 16.46
CA ARG A 19 11.78 0.39 15.37
C ARG A 19 11.02 0.41 14.04
N MET A 20 9.75 0.02 14.03
CA MET A 20 8.91 0.08 12.82
C MET A 20 8.69 1.52 12.34
N GLN A 21 8.43 2.46 13.26
CA GLN A 21 8.26 3.88 12.89
C GLN A 21 9.54 4.49 12.33
N ALA A 22 10.72 4.09 12.84
CA ALA A 22 12.00 4.54 12.30
C ALA A 22 12.24 4.08 10.85
N LEU A 23 11.74 2.89 10.48
CA LEU A 23 11.85 2.35 9.11
C LEU A 23 10.79 2.93 8.17
N ARG A 24 9.69 3.47 8.69
CA ARG A 24 8.54 3.92 7.90
C ARG A 24 8.92 4.89 6.75
N PRO A 25 9.77 5.92 6.94
CA PRO A 25 10.13 6.82 5.84
C PRO A 25 10.82 6.10 4.68
N VAL A 26 11.72 5.15 4.99
CA VAL A 26 12.46 4.36 4.00
C VAL A 26 11.50 3.45 3.22
N VAL A 27 10.58 2.79 3.94
CA VAL A 27 9.58 1.90 3.32
C VAL A 27 8.67 2.70 2.38
N LEU A 28 8.14 3.84 2.84
CA LEU A 28 7.25 4.67 2.03
C LEU A 28 7.97 5.27 0.82
N HIS A 29 9.22 5.69 0.99
CA HIS A 29 10.05 6.15 -0.13
C HIS A 29 10.21 5.05 -1.18
N ARG A 30 10.59 3.84 -0.76
CA ARG A 30 10.75 2.70 -1.66
C ARG A 30 9.44 2.30 -2.35
N MET A 31 8.31 2.36 -1.64
CA MET A 31 6.99 2.12 -2.24
C MET A 31 6.69 3.13 -3.35
N GLY A 32 7.00 4.41 -3.15
CA GLY A 32 6.83 5.44 -4.17
C GLY A 32 7.69 5.21 -5.42
N ASP A 33 8.89 4.64 -5.25
CA ASP A 33 9.75 4.28 -6.38
C ASP A 33 9.21 3.08 -7.17
N VAL A 34 8.71 2.04 -6.47
CA VAL A 34 8.12 0.84 -7.08
C VAL A 34 6.83 1.17 -7.83
N LEU A 35 5.99 2.05 -7.27
CA LEU A 35 4.77 2.56 -7.92
C LEU A 35 5.07 3.65 -8.95
N GLU A 36 6.34 4.00 -9.14
CA GLU A 36 6.81 5.01 -10.08
C GLU A 36 6.11 6.36 -9.96
N VAL A 37 5.78 6.78 -8.73
CA VAL A 37 5.08 8.04 -8.42
C VAL A 37 5.77 9.27 -9.04
N TRP A 38 7.07 9.18 -9.29
CA TRP A 38 7.86 10.23 -9.93
C TRP A 38 7.48 10.46 -11.40
N ARG A 39 6.88 9.48 -12.10
CA ARG A 39 6.62 9.52 -13.55
C ARG A 39 5.82 10.75 -13.97
N ASP A 40 4.77 11.07 -13.22
CA ASP A 40 3.87 12.21 -13.47
C ASP A 40 4.18 13.43 -12.60
N CYS A 41 5.27 13.39 -11.83
CA CYS A 41 5.67 14.51 -10.98
C CYS A 41 6.18 15.69 -11.82
N ALA A 42 5.71 16.91 -11.54
CA ALA A 42 6.19 18.12 -12.22
C ALA A 42 7.70 18.40 -12.00
N ASN A 43 8.29 17.89 -10.91
CA ASN A 43 9.69 18.10 -10.55
C ASN A 43 10.66 17.28 -11.42
N LYS A 44 11.43 17.98 -12.28
CA LYS A 44 12.40 17.37 -13.22
C LYS A 44 13.46 16.51 -12.52
N PRO A 45 14.11 16.95 -11.43
CA PRO A 45 14.97 16.11 -10.60
C PRO A 45 14.39 14.75 -10.21
N CYS A 46 13.15 14.69 -9.72
CA CYS A 46 12.51 13.42 -9.33
C CYS A 46 12.38 12.46 -10.52
N ARG A 47 11.95 12.97 -11.68
CA ARG A 47 11.84 12.17 -12.91
C ARG A 47 13.18 11.63 -13.39
N ARG A 48 14.23 12.47 -13.36
CA ARG A 48 15.58 12.08 -13.78
C ARG A 48 16.19 11.03 -12.84
N ALA A 49 15.98 11.19 -11.54
CA ALA A 49 16.43 10.24 -10.54
C ALA A 49 15.59 8.95 -10.50
N ARG A 50 14.44 8.92 -11.19
CA ARG A 50 13.43 7.85 -11.10
C ARG A 50 13.08 7.52 -9.64
N SER A 51 13.02 8.57 -8.82
CA SER A 51 12.79 8.43 -7.39
C SER A 51 12.31 9.74 -6.78
N CYS A 52 11.39 9.65 -5.82
CA CYS A 52 10.93 10.82 -5.08
C CYS A 52 12.07 11.39 -4.22
N GLN A 53 12.39 12.67 -4.37
CA GLN A 53 13.49 13.31 -3.62
C GLN A 53 13.04 13.90 -2.28
N ARG A 54 11.76 13.77 -1.92
CA ARG A 54 11.24 14.23 -0.62
C ARG A 54 11.29 13.10 0.40
N SER A 55 11.64 13.43 1.64
CA SER A 55 11.76 12.47 2.76
C SER A 55 10.46 12.21 3.53
N ASP A 56 9.37 12.87 3.16
CA ASP A 56 8.10 12.91 3.93
C ASP A 56 6.96 12.09 3.31
N ALA A 57 7.23 11.33 2.24
CA ALA A 57 6.26 10.52 1.51
C ALA A 57 5.03 11.28 0.97
N THR A 58 5.04 12.62 0.94
CA THR A 58 3.88 13.42 0.48
C THR A 58 3.45 13.06 -0.94
N CYS A 59 4.40 12.81 -1.85
CA CYS A 59 4.08 12.42 -3.22
C CYS A 59 3.37 11.06 -3.29
N LEU A 60 3.80 10.08 -2.48
CA LEU A 60 3.12 8.79 -2.40
C LEU A 60 1.70 8.95 -1.87
N TYR A 61 1.49 9.74 -0.81
CA TYR A 61 0.15 9.98 -0.29
C TYR A 61 -0.76 10.66 -1.31
N ALA A 62 -0.26 11.67 -2.03
CA ALA A 62 -1.02 12.32 -3.09
C ALA A 62 -1.36 11.37 -4.23
N PHE A 63 -0.41 10.51 -4.63
CA PHE A 63 -0.65 9.47 -5.64
C PHE A 63 -1.75 8.50 -5.19
N MET A 64 -1.63 7.95 -3.97
CA MET A 64 -2.64 7.04 -3.43
C MET A 64 -4.01 7.70 -3.32
N GLN A 65 -4.10 9.00 -2.99
CA GLN A 65 -5.37 9.72 -2.95
C GLN A 65 -5.98 9.98 -4.33
N ALA A 66 -5.16 10.03 -5.38
CA ALA A 66 -5.61 10.25 -6.75
C ALA A 66 -6.05 8.95 -7.45
N LEU A 67 -5.66 7.79 -6.95
CA LEU A 67 -6.08 6.50 -7.52
C LEU A 67 -7.60 6.34 -7.43
N PRO A 68 -8.25 5.79 -8.48
CA PRO A 68 -9.66 5.42 -8.41
C PRO A 68 -9.92 4.41 -7.28
N GLU A 69 -11.14 4.40 -6.75
CA GLU A 69 -11.55 3.51 -5.67
C GLU A 69 -11.39 2.01 -6.05
N GLU A 70 -11.49 1.67 -7.34
CA GLU A 70 -11.24 0.32 -7.84
C GLU A 70 -9.79 -0.14 -7.59
N GLU A 71 -8.82 0.73 -7.82
CA GLU A 71 -7.40 0.47 -7.59
C GLU A 71 -7.10 0.32 -6.09
N HIS A 72 -7.79 1.10 -5.25
CA HIS A 72 -7.69 0.96 -3.79
C HIS A 72 -8.18 -0.40 -3.32
N ARG A 73 -9.29 -0.87 -3.89
CA ARG A 73 -9.86 -2.20 -3.59
C ARG A 73 -8.95 -3.30 -4.08
N LEU A 74 -8.50 -3.22 -5.32
CA LEU A 74 -7.57 -4.18 -5.91
C LEU A 74 -6.32 -4.32 -5.04
N PHE A 75 -5.69 -3.20 -4.68
CA PHE A 75 -4.50 -3.18 -3.85
C PHE A 75 -4.76 -3.78 -2.47
N ARG A 76 -5.88 -3.43 -1.82
CA ARG A 76 -6.26 -3.99 -0.51
C ARG A 76 -6.44 -5.50 -0.57
N TYR A 77 -7.21 -6.01 -1.54
CA TYR A 77 -7.48 -7.44 -1.67
C TYR A 77 -6.22 -8.24 -2.03
N ALA A 78 -5.34 -7.68 -2.88
CA ALA A 78 -4.07 -8.31 -3.19
C ALA A 78 -3.20 -8.44 -1.92
N LEU A 79 -3.15 -7.41 -1.07
CA LEU A 79 -2.42 -7.48 0.20
C LEU A 79 -3.04 -8.47 1.20
N GLU A 80 -4.36 -8.52 1.30
CA GLU A 80 -5.06 -9.50 2.14
C GLU A 80 -4.75 -10.94 1.67
N ASN A 81 -4.84 -11.20 0.36
CA ASN A 81 -4.49 -12.49 -0.24
C ASN A 81 -3.03 -12.87 0.03
N ARG A 82 -2.09 -11.93 -0.11
CA ARG A 82 -0.67 -12.14 0.20
C ARG A 82 -0.43 -12.48 1.66
N ARG A 83 -1.11 -11.76 2.57
CA ARG A 83 -1.07 -12.04 4.01
C ARG A 83 -1.57 -13.44 4.31
N ASP A 84 -2.59 -13.89 3.58
CA ASP A 84 -3.22 -15.21 3.75
C ASP A 84 -2.45 -16.33 3.04
N GLY A 85 -1.29 -16.02 2.44
CA GLY A 85 -0.30 -16.99 1.96
C GLY A 85 -0.31 -17.26 0.45
N LEU A 86 -1.16 -16.58 -0.32
CA LEU A 86 -1.21 -16.73 -1.77
C LEU A 86 0.05 -16.16 -2.43
N ASP A 87 0.51 -16.78 -3.51
CA ASP A 87 1.58 -16.25 -4.36
C ASP A 87 1.22 -14.85 -4.93
N PRO A 88 2.18 -13.95 -5.24
CA PRO A 88 1.88 -12.65 -5.83
C PRO A 88 0.94 -12.66 -7.02
N ASP A 89 1.13 -13.56 -7.98
CA ASP A 89 0.30 -13.56 -9.19
C ASP A 89 -1.12 -14.05 -8.86
N GLU A 90 -1.25 -15.13 -8.09
CA GLU A 90 -2.56 -15.64 -7.61
C GLU A 90 -3.30 -14.61 -6.75
N ALA A 91 -2.57 -13.87 -5.90
CA ALA A 91 -3.13 -12.85 -5.04
C ALA A 91 -3.75 -11.70 -5.84
N ILE A 92 -3.11 -11.29 -6.94
CA ILE A 92 -3.60 -10.27 -7.86
C ILE A 92 -4.80 -10.80 -8.64
N GLU A 93 -4.70 -11.99 -9.24
CA GLU A 93 -5.79 -12.59 -10.01
C GLU A 93 -7.07 -12.73 -9.16
N ARG A 94 -6.94 -13.21 -7.91
CA ARG A 94 -8.07 -13.33 -6.99
C ARG A 94 -8.63 -11.96 -6.57
N ALA A 95 -7.78 -10.95 -6.44
CA ALA A 95 -8.21 -9.59 -6.15
C ALA A 95 -9.00 -8.98 -7.31
N GLN A 96 -8.54 -9.17 -8.55
CA GLN A 96 -9.23 -8.74 -9.77
C GLN A 96 -10.61 -9.39 -9.89
N ALA A 97 -10.68 -10.72 -9.77
CA ALA A 97 -11.94 -11.46 -9.84
C ALA A 97 -12.97 -10.98 -8.79
N ARG A 98 -12.49 -10.59 -7.60
CA ARG A 98 -13.34 -10.01 -6.56
C ARG A 98 -13.86 -8.63 -6.95
N VAL A 99 -13.00 -7.73 -7.41
CA VAL A 99 -13.40 -6.39 -7.85
C VAL A 99 -14.40 -6.46 -9.00
N GLU A 100 -14.14 -7.30 -10.00
CA GLU A 100 -15.05 -7.55 -11.12
C GLU A 100 -16.41 -8.07 -10.64
N SER A 101 -16.43 -8.99 -9.67
CA SER A 101 -17.67 -9.47 -9.07
C SER A 101 -18.44 -8.37 -8.33
N GLU A 102 -17.76 -7.47 -7.62
CA GLU A 102 -18.37 -6.32 -6.94
C GLU A 102 -18.98 -5.33 -7.93
N ILE A 103 -18.27 -5.05 -9.04
CA ILE A 103 -18.77 -4.20 -10.14
C ILE A 103 -20.00 -4.84 -10.79
N ALA A 104 -19.96 -6.13 -11.11
CA ALA A 104 -21.07 -6.85 -11.72
C ALA A 104 -22.32 -6.89 -10.83
N ARG A 105 -22.14 -6.86 -9.50
CA ARG A 105 -23.21 -6.81 -8.50
C ARG A 105 -23.69 -5.38 -8.19
N GLY A 106 -23.06 -4.36 -8.78
CA GLY A 106 -23.37 -2.95 -8.51
C GLY A 106 -22.99 -2.49 -7.09
N LEU A 107 -22.09 -3.21 -6.41
CA LEU A 107 -21.59 -2.81 -5.08
C LEU A 107 -20.62 -1.63 -5.14
N TYR A 108 -20.10 -1.37 -6.33
CA TYR A 108 -19.23 -0.26 -6.68
C TYR A 108 -19.36 0.02 -8.17
N GLN A 109 -19.15 1.27 -8.58
CA GLN A 109 -19.19 1.67 -9.98
C GLN A 109 -17.87 2.36 -10.31
N PRO A 110 -17.13 1.86 -11.32
CA PRO A 110 -15.81 2.38 -11.67
C PRO A 110 -15.89 3.85 -12.09
N ALA A 111 -14.78 4.58 -11.90
CA ALA A 111 -14.69 5.94 -12.41
C ALA A 111 -14.83 5.93 -13.95
N PRO A 112 -15.45 6.95 -14.56
CA PRO A 112 -15.46 7.06 -16.01
C PRO A 112 -14.02 7.21 -16.52
N GLY A 113 -13.64 6.37 -17.49
CA GLY A 113 -12.33 6.38 -18.15
C GLY A 113 -12.17 7.46 -19.21
#